data_AF-A0A957V1Z8-F1
#
_entry.id   AF-A0A957V1Z8-F1
#
_cell.length_a   1.000
_cell.length_b   1.000
_cell.length_c   1.000
_cell.angle_alpha   90.00
_cell.angle_beta   90.00
_cell.angle_gamma   90.00
#
_symmetry.space_group_name_H-M   'P 1'
#
loop_
_entity.id
_entity.type
_entity.pdbx_description
1 polymer ?
#
loop_
_entity_poly.entity_id
_entity_poly.type
_entity_poly.pdbx_seq_one_letter_code
_entity_poly.pdbx_strand_id
1 'polypeptide(L)' 'MANKKFLRELLDRSADGAYVVDGDQRIVAWNAAAEELLGFEARDVVGAQCYHILG' A
#
# COMPACT_ATOMS: atom_id res chain seq x y z
N MET A 1 -11.01 -2.10 17.18
CA MET A 1 -9.74 -1.93 16.43
C MET A 1 -9.69 -2.96 15.33
N ALA A 2 -9.66 -2.56 14.07
CA ALA A 2 -9.44 -3.50 12.98
C ALA A 2 -8.04 -4.09 13.11
N ASN A 3 -7.91 -5.41 13.06
CA ASN A 3 -6.63 -6.09 13.15
C ASN A 3 -5.79 -5.75 11.91
N LYS A 4 -4.59 -5.17 12.08
CA LYS A 4 -3.67 -4.82 10.97
C LYS A 4 -3.46 -5.99 10.00
N LYS A 5 -3.43 -7.22 10.52
CA LYS A 5 -3.30 -8.44 9.71
C LYS A 5 -4.51 -8.67 8.80
N PHE A 6 -5.72 -8.49 9.33
CA PHE A 6 -6.96 -8.65 8.56
C PHE A 6 -7.07 -7.61 7.43
N LEU A 7 -6.70 -6.36 7.70
CA LEU A 7 -6.65 -5.31 6.67
C LEU A 7 -5.67 -5.66 5.54
N ARG A 8 -4.49 -6.17 5.88
CA ARG A 8 -3.50 -6.63 4.91
C ARG A 8 -4.04 -7.76 4.03
N GLU A 9 -4.64 -8.77 4.67
CA GLU A 9 -5.26 -9.90 3.97
C GLU A 9 -6.41 -9.47 3.05
N LEU A 10 -7.21 -8.47 3.43
CA LEU A 10 -8.25 -7.92 2.56
C LEU A 10 -7.66 -7.19 1.35
N LEU A 11 -6.64 -6.37 1.56
CA LEU A 11 -5.97 -5.65 0.48
C LEU A 11 -5.31 -6.62 -0.51
N ASP A 12 -4.68 -7.68 -0.04
CA ASP A 12 -4.02 -8.68 -0.90
C ASP A 12 -5.00 -9.57 -1.67
N ARG A 13 -6.27 -9.63 -1.24
CA ARG A 13 -7.33 -10.34 -1.98
C ARG A 13 -8.01 -9.47 -3.03
N SER A 14 -7.74 -8.17 -3.03
CA SER A 14 -8.25 -7.25 -4.05
C SER A 14 -7.51 -7.44 -5.36
N ALA A 15 -8.25 -7.49 -6.47
CA ALA A 15 -7.65 -7.43 -7.81
C ALA A 15 -7.21 -6.00 -8.18
N ASP A 16 -7.82 -4.97 -7.56
CA ASP A 16 -7.44 -3.59 -7.75
C ASP A 16 -6.17 -3.28 -6.94
N GLY A 17 -5.27 -2.50 -7.55
CA GLY A 17 -4.11 -1.93 -6.86
C GLY A 17 -4.56 -1.00 -5.74
N ALA A 18 -4.12 -1.29 -4.52
CA ALA A 18 -4.52 -0.58 -3.32
C ALA A 18 -3.35 -0.36 -2.37
N TYR A 19 -3.32 0.83 -1.77
CA TYR A 19 -2.37 1.21 -0.73
C TYR A 19 -3.07 2.00 0.36
N VAL A 20 -2.45 2.06 1.54
CA VAL A 20 -2.96 2.82 2.70
C VAL A 20 -1.90 3.82 3.09
N VAL A 21 -2.34 5.03 3.47
CA VAL A 21 -1.47 6.06 4.04
C VAL A 21 -1.86 6.38 5.48
N ASP A 22 -0.89 6.86 6.27
CA ASP A 22 -1.16 7.47 7.57
C ASP A 22 -1.56 8.95 7.45
N GLY A 23 -1.72 9.62 8.60
CA GLY A 23 -2.10 11.04 8.66
C GLY A 23 -1.04 12.00 8.09
N ASP A 24 0.21 11.55 7.97
CA ASP A 24 1.32 12.30 7.39
C ASP A 24 1.55 11.96 5.91
N GLN A 25 0.62 11.22 5.29
CA GLN A 25 0.64 10.74 3.89
C GLN A 25 1.75 9.72 3.60
N ARG A 26 2.30 9.05 4.62
CA ARG A 26 3.27 7.97 4.41
C ARG A 26 2.56 6.67 4.08
N ILE A 27 3.07 5.94 3.10
CA ILE A 27 2.54 4.62 2.73
C ILE A 27 2.79 3.65 3.88
N VAL A 28 1.73 3.04 4.41
CA VAL A 28 1.79 2.04 5.49
C VAL A 28 1.36 0.64 5.07
N ALA A 29 0.76 0.50 3.88
CA ALA A 29 0.48 -0.78 3.24
C ALA A 29 0.44 -0.60 1.72
N TRP A 30 0.85 -1.63 1.00
CA TRP A 30 0.88 -1.71 -0.46
C TRP A 30 0.55 -3.15 -0.85
N ASN A 31 -0.41 -3.41 -1.73
CA ASN A 31 -0.79 -4.78 -2.11
C ASN A 31 -0.07 -5.27 -3.36
N ALA A 32 -0.10 -6.59 -3.56
CA ALA A 32 0.54 -7.24 -4.72
C ALA A 32 0.03 -6.65 -6.04
N ALA A 33 -1.27 -6.39 -6.15
CA ALA A 33 -1.85 -5.75 -7.34
C ALA A 33 -1.28 -4.35 -7.60
N ALA A 34 -0.95 -3.57 -6.55
CA ALA A 34 -0.30 -2.27 -6.69
C ALA A 34 1.17 -2.42 -7.12
N GLU A 35 1.88 -3.46 -6.67
CA GLU A 35 3.24 -3.77 -7.15
C GLU A 35 3.22 -4.05 -8.66
N GLU A 36 2.27 -4.86 -9.12
CA GLU A 36 2.10 -5.19 -10.54
C GLU A 36 1.66 -3.98 -11.38
N LEU A 37 0.70 -3.19 -10.89
CA LEU A 37 0.11 -2.07 -11.62
C LEU A 37 1.08 -0.88 -11.73
N LEU A 38 1.78 -0.56 -10.64
CA LEU A 38 2.57 0.67 -10.52
C LEU A 38 4.07 0.42 -10.66
N GLY A 39 4.51 -0.84 -10.62
CA GLY A 39 5.91 -1.23 -10.86
C GLY A 39 6.84 -1.00 -9.67
N PHE A 40 6.29 -0.81 -8.46
CA PHE A 40 7.06 -0.60 -7.24
C PHE A 40 6.77 -1.70 -6.22
N GLU A 41 7.83 -2.32 -5.70
CA GLU A 41 7.72 -3.30 -4.61
C GLU A 41 7.35 -2.61 -3.29
N ALA A 42 6.53 -3.24 -2.47
CA ALA A 42 6.11 -2.70 -1.18
C ALA A 42 7.31 -2.36 -0.28
N ARG A 43 8.37 -3.16 -0.32
CA ARG A 43 9.60 -2.92 0.47
C ARG A 43 10.31 -1.62 0.13
N ASP A 44 10.11 -1.10 -1.08
CA ASP A 44 10.80 0.08 -1.60
C ASP A 44 9.98 1.36 -1.35
N VAL A 45 8.66 1.24 -1.18
CA VAL A 45 7.75 2.40 -1.06
C VAL A 45 7.11 2.57 0.32
N VAL A 46 7.01 1.50 1.13
CA VAL A 46 6.45 1.61 2.48
C VAL A 46 7.33 2.51 3.35
N GLY A 47 6.70 3.50 3.99
CA GLY A 47 7.35 4.56 4.77
C GLY A 47 7.64 5.84 3.98
N ALA A 48 7.62 5.78 2.64
CA ALA A 48 7.76 6.95 1.79
C ALA A 48 6.48 7.78 1.74
N GLN A 49 6.62 9.06 1.37
CA GLN A 49 5.50 9.95 1.11
C GLN A 49 4.80 9.54 -0.20
N CYS A 50 3.48 9.34 -0.18
CA CYS A 50 2.78 8.79 -1.35
C CYS A 50 2.90 9.67 -2.59
N TYR A 51 2.94 11.00 -2.43
CA TYR A 51 3.09 11.96 -3.53
C TYR A 51 4.50 11.99 -4.14
N HIS A 52 5.52 11.38 -3.51
CA HIS A 52 6.83 11.17 -4.16
C HIS A 52 6.85 9.93 -5.05
N ILE A 53 5.95 8.97 -4.80
CA ILE A 53 5.86 7.72 -5.55
C ILE A 53 4.83 7.83 -6.68
N LEU A 54 3.71 8.50 -6.42
CA LEU A 54 2.54 8.57 -7.30
C LEU A 54 2.29 9.96 -7.92
N GLY A 55 3.16 10.92 -7.61
CA GLY A 55 3.09 12.29 -8.14
C GLY A 55 3.66 12.43 -9.54
#